data_AF-A0A2E6Q477-F1
#
_entry.id   AF-A0A2E6Q477-F1
#
_cell.length_a   1.000
_cell.length_b   1.000
_cell.length_c   1.000
_cell.angle_alpha   90.00
_cell.angle_beta   90.00
_cell.angle_gamma   90.00
#
_symmetry.space_group_name_H-M   'P 1'
#
loop_
_entity.id
_entity.type
_entity.pdbx_description
1 polymer ?
#
loop_
_entity_poly.entity_id
_entity_poly.type
_entity_poly.pdbx_seq_one_letter_code
_entity_poly.pdbx_strand_id
1 'polypeptide(L)'
;MLDAQHQSKGFQEKFVHDDALRFRTATNMAKRAGTLLGQKLGQSEQEARSLGDLLIRAELMDPSDTDLHQAMKEIAESSSVDLTDLEIADIIGLARSQASHLAVHTKPHHQP
;
A
#
# COMPACT_ATOMS: atom_id res chain seq x y z
N MET A 1 -14.98 -25.00 32.69
CA MET A 1 -13.67 -24.31 32.59
C MET A 1 -13.03 -24.67 31.24
N LEU A 2 -13.68 -24.29 30.13
CA LEU A 2 -13.30 -24.70 28.75
C LEU A 2 -13.39 -23.53 27.75
N ASP A 3 -13.41 -22.30 28.25
CA ASP A 3 -13.79 -21.12 27.46
C ASP A 3 -12.60 -20.25 27.07
N ALA A 4 -11.47 -20.34 27.79
CA ALA A 4 -10.27 -19.54 27.49
C ALA A 4 -9.55 -20.00 26.20
N GLN A 5 -9.51 -21.31 25.92
CA GLN A 5 -8.79 -21.85 24.77
C GLN A 5 -9.51 -21.61 23.42
N HIS A 6 -10.85 -21.54 23.44
CA HIS A 6 -11.63 -21.21 22.24
C HIS A 6 -11.52 -19.72 21.90
N GLN A 7 -11.52 -18.85 22.92
CA GLN A 7 -11.30 -17.42 22.71
C GLN A 7 -9.88 -17.15 22.18
N SER A 8 -8.84 -17.77 22.76
CA SER A 8 -7.46 -17.55 22.32
C SER A 8 -7.21 -17.94 20.86
N LYS A 9 -7.82 -19.03 20.38
CA LYS A 9 -7.73 -19.45 18.96
C LYS A 9 -8.45 -18.48 18.04
N GLY A 10 -9.66 -18.05 18.40
CA GLY A 10 -10.44 -17.10 17.60
C GLY A 10 -9.81 -15.70 17.51
N PHE A 11 -9.11 -15.24 18.56
CA PHE A 11 -8.32 -13.99 18.48
C PHE A 11 -7.13 -14.16 17.54
N GLN A 12 -6.35 -15.24 17.68
CA GLN A 12 -5.16 -15.46 16.88
C GLN A 12 -5.46 -15.59 15.37
N GLU A 13 -6.53 -16.30 15.01
CA GLU A 13 -6.99 -16.42 13.61
C GLU A 13 -7.43 -15.07 13.03
N LYS A 14 -8.14 -14.24 13.81
CA LYS A 14 -8.55 -12.90 13.38
C LYS A 14 -7.36 -11.97 13.17
N PHE A 15 -6.42 -11.94 14.12
CA PHE A 15 -5.21 -11.12 13.98
C PHE A 15 -4.39 -11.50 12.75
N VAL A 16 -4.20 -12.79 12.49
CA VAL A 16 -3.49 -13.27 11.28
C VAL A 16 -4.23 -12.86 10.00
N HIS A 17 -5.56 -12.94 9.99
CA HIS A 17 -6.36 -12.51 8.85
C HIS A 17 -6.26 -11.00 8.62
N ASP A 18 -6.39 -10.21 9.68
CA ASP A 18 -6.36 -8.75 9.61
C ASP A 18 -4.97 -8.24 9.18
N ASP A 19 -3.89 -8.83 9.69
CA ASP A 19 -2.53 -8.47 9.26
C ASP A 19 -2.26 -8.88 7.81
N ALA A 20 -2.75 -10.04 7.36
CA ALA A 20 -2.65 -10.45 5.97
C ALA A 20 -3.43 -9.49 5.03
N LEU A 21 -4.61 -9.05 5.45
CA LEU A 21 -5.43 -8.11 4.69
C LEU A 21 -4.79 -6.71 4.63
N ARG A 22 -4.23 -6.23 5.76
CA ARG A 22 -3.49 -4.98 5.83
C ARG A 22 -2.26 -5.02 4.93
N PHE A 23 -1.46 -6.09 5.03
CA PHE A 23 -0.27 -6.27 4.18
C PHE A 23 -0.62 -6.28 2.70
N ARG A 24 -1.68 -6.99 2.30
CA ARG A 24 -2.13 -7.03 0.90
C ARG A 24 -2.58 -5.66 0.41
N THR A 25 -3.35 -4.94 1.23
CA THR A 25 -3.84 -3.60 0.88
C THR A 25 -2.68 -2.61 0.73
N ALA A 26 -1.76 -2.57 1.70
CA ALA A 26 -0.54 -1.77 1.67
C ALA A 26 0.31 -2.07 0.42
N THR A 27 0.51 -3.36 0.13
CA THR A 27 1.27 -3.80 -1.06
C THR A 27 0.63 -3.31 -2.36
N ASN A 28 -0.69 -3.43 -2.49
CA ASN A 28 -1.41 -2.99 -3.68
C ASN A 28 -1.36 -1.47 -3.84
N MET A 29 -1.48 -0.74 -2.73
CA MET A 29 -1.38 0.72 -2.74
C MET A 29 0.01 1.18 -3.16
N ALA A 30 1.07 0.64 -2.54
CA ALA A 30 2.45 0.99 -2.86
C ALA A 30 2.80 0.70 -4.33
N LYS A 31 2.37 -0.45 -4.86
CA LYS A 31 2.54 -0.78 -6.29
C LYS A 31 1.83 0.23 -7.20
N ARG A 32 0.64 0.68 -6.80
CA ARG A 32 -0.09 1.70 -7.56
C ARG A 32 0.60 3.06 -7.48
N ALA A 33 1.08 3.45 -6.30
CA ALA A 33 1.87 4.67 -6.11
C ALA A 33 3.13 4.66 -6.99
N GLY A 34 3.88 3.55 -7.02
CA GLY A 34 5.05 3.40 -7.89
C GLY A 34 4.73 3.52 -9.38
N THR A 35 3.57 3.01 -9.81
CA THR A 35 3.10 3.17 -11.20
C THR A 35 2.82 4.64 -11.54
N LEU A 36 2.10 5.34 -10.67
CA LEU A 36 1.76 6.75 -10.85
C LEU A 36 3.00 7.65 -10.78
N LEU A 37 3.92 7.35 -9.87
CA LEU A 37 5.19 8.05 -9.76
C LEU A 37 6.04 7.85 -11.02
N GLY A 38 6.21 6.60 -11.48
CA GLY A 38 6.96 6.32 -12.71
C GLY A 38 6.41 7.05 -13.94
N GLN A 39 5.08 7.21 -14.04
CA GLN A 39 4.45 8.02 -15.09
C GLN A 39 4.84 9.50 -15.00
N LYS A 40 4.89 10.08 -13.79
CA LYS A 40 5.35 11.45 -13.57
C LYS A 40 6.82 11.64 -13.90
N LEU A 41 7.64 10.60 -13.68
CA LEU A 41 9.06 10.59 -13.97
C LEU A 41 9.39 10.26 -15.44
N GLY A 42 8.39 9.94 -16.27
CA GLY A 42 8.61 9.53 -17.66
C GLY A 42 9.30 8.17 -17.82
N GLN A 43 9.22 7.32 -16.79
CA GLN A 43 9.84 6.02 -16.75
C GLN A 43 9.03 4.96 -17.50
N SER A 44 9.71 3.89 -17.92
CA SER A 44 9.06 2.70 -18.48
C SER A 44 8.20 1.99 -17.44
N GLU A 45 7.28 1.13 -17.88
CA GLU A 45 6.47 0.33 -16.96
C GLU A 45 7.33 -0.58 -16.06
N GLN A 46 8.47 -1.06 -16.56
CA GLN A 46 9.34 -1.94 -15.78
C GLN A 46 10.01 -1.17 -14.64
N GLU A 47 10.48 0.05 -14.90
CA GLU A 47 11.04 0.94 -13.88
C GLU A 47 9.96 1.33 -12.86
N ALA A 48 8.76 1.67 -13.32
CA ALA A 48 7.63 2.02 -12.45
C ALA A 48 7.20 0.85 -11.52
N ARG A 49 7.31 -0.41 -12.00
CA ARG A 49 7.10 -1.61 -11.17
C ARG A 49 8.14 -1.72 -10.06
N SER A 50 9.41 -1.46 -10.37
CA SER A 50 10.50 -1.46 -9.37
C SER A 50 10.31 -0.39 -8.30
N LEU A 51 9.79 0.79 -8.67
CA LEU A 51 9.41 1.81 -7.69
C LEU A 51 8.34 1.31 -6.73
N GLY A 52 7.34 0.57 -7.24
CA GLY A 52 6.31 -0.03 -6.41
C GLY A 52 6.89 -0.92 -5.31
N ASP A 53 7.86 -1.77 -5.65
CA ASP A 53 8.49 -2.67 -4.68
C ASP A 53 9.32 -1.93 -3.62
N LEU A 54 9.98 -0.83 -4.00
CA LEU A 54 10.70 0.05 -3.06
C LEU A 54 9.74 0.71 -2.06
N LEU A 55 8.59 1.18 -2.54
CA LEU A 55 7.61 1.91 -1.73
C LEU A 55 6.82 1.02 -0.78
N ILE A 56 6.77 -0.31 -0.99
CA ILE A 56 6.09 -1.25 -0.07
C ILE A 56 6.64 -1.11 1.34
N ARG A 57 7.97 -0.98 1.48
CA ARG A 57 8.59 -0.91 2.80
C ARG A 57 8.21 0.36 3.54
N ALA A 58 8.18 1.49 2.84
CA ALA A 58 7.81 2.78 3.40
C ALA A 58 6.33 2.79 3.85
N GLU A 59 5.42 2.26 3.03
CA GLU A 59 3.99 2.15 3.36
C GLU A 59 3.72 1.24 4.58
N LEU A 60 4.56 0.21 4.79
CA LEU A 60 4.40 -0.70 5.92
C LEU A 60 4.99 -0.16 7.24
N MET A 61 5.91 0.80 7.16
CA MET A 61 6.62 1.33 8.34
C MET A 61 5.79 2.37 9.10
N ASP A 62 5.07 3.24 8.39
CA ASP A 62 4.34 4.34 9.00
C ASP A 62 2.94 4.52 8.38
N PRO A 63 1.86 4.43 9.19
CA PRO A 63 0.50 4.67 8.71
C PRO A 63 0.19 6.14 8.40
N SER A 64 1.08 7.08 8.75
CA SER A 64 0.88 8.53 8.53
C SER A 64 1.35 9.03 7.16
N ASP A 65 1.78 8.13 6.27
CA ASP A 65 2.30 8.39 4.92
C ASP A 65 3.62 9.18 4.89
N THR A 66 4.20 9.53 6.03
CA THR A 66 5.41 10.38 6.11
C THR A 66 6.60 9.69 5.44
N ASP A 67 6.86 8.43 5.78
CA ASP A 67 7.94 7.65 5.20
C ASP A 67 7.74 7.43 3.69
N LEU A 68 6.49 7.20 3.28
CA LEU A 68 6.14 7.02 1.87
C LEU A 68 6.37 8.32 1.08
N HIS A 69 5.89 9.44 1.60
CA HIS A 69 6.05 10.75 1.00
C HIS A 69 7.53 11.10 0.83
N GLN A 70 8.33 10.91 1.90
CA GLN A 70 9.77 11.17 1.87
C GLN A 70 10.49 10.29 0.84
N ALA A 71 10.17 8.99 0.78
CA ALA A 71 10.75 8.08 -0.20
C ALA A 71 10.43 8.51 -1.65
N MET A 72 9.19 8.94 -1.92
CA MET A 72 8.79 9.43 -3.24
C MET A 72 9.52 10.72 -3.63
N LYS A 73 9.75 11.61 -2.66
CA LYS A 73 10.49 12.85 -2.86
C LYS A 73 11.95 12.56 -3.23
N GLU A 74 12.62 11.68 -2.49
CA GLU A 74 13.99 11.25 -2.79
C GLU A 74 14.13 10.60 -4.17
N ILE A 75 13.16 9.77 -4.57
CA ILE A 75 13.12 9.15 -5.90
C ILE A 75 12.99 10.23 -6.99
N ALA A 76 12.11 11.21 -6.81
CA ALA A 76 11.91 12.29 -7.76
C ALA A 76 13.18 13.16 -7.91
N GLU A 77 13.78 13.55 -6.79
CA GLU A 77 15.05 14.29 -6.76
C GLU A 77 16.17 13.52 -7.47
N SER A 78 16.30 12.22 -7.23
CA SER A 78 17.29 11.36 -7.90
C SER A 78 17.07 11.24 -9.41
N SER A 79 15.83 11.46 -9.86
CA SER A 79 15.43 11.46 -11.27
C SER A 79 15.48 12.86 -11.90
N SER A 80 15.99 13.87 -11.18
CA SER A 80 16.01 15.29 -11.60
C SER A 80 14.62 15.85 -11.94
N VAL A 81 13.57 15.30 -11.31
CA VAL A 81 12.20 15.80 -11.41
C VAL A 81 11.83 16.43 -10.06
N ASP A 82 11.43 17.69 -10.08
CA ASP A 82 10.93 18.37 -8.88
C ASP A 82 9.43 18.13 -8.77
N LEU A 83 9.04 17.26 -7.83
CA LEU A 83 7.63 17.05 -7.48
C LEU A 83 7.30 17.83 -6.21
N THR A 84 6.21 18.59 -6.26
CA THR A 84 5.71 19.30 -5.10
C THR A 84 5.11 18.33 -4.08
N ASP A 85 5.11 18.71 -2.80
CA ASP A 85 4.48 17.91 -1.74
C ASP A 85 2.99 17.64 -2.03
N LEU A 86 2.30 18.60 -2.66
CA LEU A 86 0.92 18.44 -3.10
C LEU A 86 0.77 17.36 -4.18
N GLU A 87 1.68 17.31 -5.16
CA GLU A 87 1.65 16.26 -6.18
C GLU A 87 1.93 14.87 -5.62
N ILE A 88 2.85 14.78 -4.65
CA ILE A 88 3.12 13.52 -3.95
C ILE A 88 1.88 13.09 -3.15
N ALA A 89 1.26 14.01 -2.42
CA ALA A 89 0.02 13.75 -1.69
C ALA A 89 -1.13 13.29 -2.62
N ASP A 90 -1.27 13.91 -3.80
CA ASP A 90 -2.25 13.52 -4.80
C ASP A 90 -2.00 12.10 -5.33
N ILE A 91 -0.74 11.73 -5.58
CA ILE A 91 -0.37 10.37 -6.01
C ILE A 91 -0.75 9.36 -4.92
N ILE A 92 -0.42 9.64 -3.66
CA ILE A 92 -0.73 8.74 -2.53
C ILE A 92 -2.24 8.60 -2.37
N GLY A 93 -2.99 9.72 -2.39
CA GLY A 93 -4.44 9.72 -2.29
C GLY A 93 -5.12 8.94 -3.42
N LEU A 94 -4.65 9.12 -4.67
CA LEU A 94 -5.15 8.39 -5.83
C LEU A 94 -4.85 6.89 -5.74
N ALA A 95 -3.62 6.53 -5.36
CA ALA A 95 -3.21 5.14 -5.17
C ALA A 95 -4.08 4.45 -4.10
N ARG A 96 -4.36 5.12 -2.98
CA ARG A 96 -5.21 4.64 -1.90
C ARG A 96 -6.64 4.41 -2.34
N SER A 97 -7.23 5.36 -3.05
CA SER A 97 -8.58 5.24 -3.63
C SER A 97 -8.69 4.02 -4.57
N GLN A 98 -7.66 3.76 -5.37
CA GLN A 98 -7.64 2.62 -6.31
C GLN A 98 -7.42 1.28 -5.59
N ALA A 99 -6.57 1.24 -4.56
CA ALA A 99 -6.31 0.04 -3.77
C ALA A 99 -7.52 -0.36 -2.90
N SER A 100 -8.24 0.61 -2.35
CA SER A 100 -9.45 0.36 -1.55
C SER A 100 -10.61 -0.17 -2.39
N HIS A 101 -10.78 0.29 -3.64
CA HIS A 101 -11.76 -0.29 -4.57
C HIS A 101 -11.50 -1.78 -4.89
N LEU A 102 -10.23 -2.20 -4.93
CA LEU A 102 -9.87 -3.61 -5.14
C LEU A 102 -10.21 -4.50 -3.93
N ALA A 103 -10.17 -3.95 -2.71
CA ALA A 103 -10.51 -4.69 -1.49
C ALA A 103 -12.03 -4.96 -1.37
N VAL A 104 -12.88 -4.06 -1.89
CA VAL A 104 -14.34 -4.19 -1.82
C VAL A 104 -14.87 -5.30 -2.76
N HIS A 105 -14.17 -5.60 -3.84
CA HIS A 105 -14.56 -6.64 -4.80
C HIS A 105 -14.13 -8.07 -4.41
N THR A 106 -13.32 -8.25 -3.37
CA THR A 106 -12.94 -9.58 -2.85
C THR A 106 -13.80 -9.98 -1.64
N LYS A 107 -15.12 -10.07 -1.80
CA LYS A 107 -15.95 -10.80 -0.83
C LYS A 107 -15.92 -12.30 -1.19
N PRO A 108 -15.64 -13.21 -0.25
CA PRO A 108 -15.91 -14.62 -0.47
C PRO A 108 -17.43 -14.78 -0.60
N HIS A 109 -17.89 -15.32 -1.73
CA HIS A 109 -19.24 -15.86 -1.85
C HIS A 109 -19.37 -17.02 -0.86
N HIS A 110 -19.81 -16.75 0.35
CA HIS A 110 -20.52 -17.74 1.16
C HIS A 110 -22.01 -17.51 0.93
N GLN A 111 -22.59 -18.28 -0.01
CA GLN A 111 -24.01 -18.53 0.00
C GLN A 111 -24.30 -19.73 0.93
N PRO A 112 -25.36 -19.67 1.74
CA PRO A 112 -25.91 -20.86 2.40
C PRO A 112 -26.53 -21.84 1.40
#